data_AF-A0A7W0JKB1-F1
#
_entry.id   AF-A0A7W0JKB1-F1
#
_cell.length_a   1.000
_cell.length_b   1.000
_cell.length_c   1.000
_cell.angle_alpha   90.00
_cell.angle_beta   90.00
_cell.angle_gamma   90.00
#
_symmetry.space_group_name_H-M   'P 1'
#
loop_
_entity.id
_entity.type
_entity.pdbx_description
1 polymer ?
#
loop_
_entity_poly.entity_id
_entity_poly.type
_entity_poly.pdbx_seq_one_letter_code
_entity_poly.pdbx_strand_id
1 'polypeptide(L)' 'MSTPINMHAARTALNRDPELRQWAEQWLKSKERAGQQPAMTDEEFEKHWLYVRPERMHEGAVEAVAAYRERTEEH' A
#
# COMPACT_ATOMS: atom_id res chain seq x y z
N MET A 1 -17.94 15.01 5.33
CA MET A 1 -17.48 13.89 4.48
C MET A 1 -16.12 14.28 3.92
N SER A 2 -15.07 13.52 4.27
CA SER A 2 -13.71 13.78 3.77
C SER A 2 -13.69 13.56 2.25
N THR A 3 -13.08 14.48 1.50
CA THR A 3 -12.99 14.36 0.04
C THR A 3 -12.22 13.09 -0.33
N PRO A 4 -12.76 12.20 -1.19
CA PRO A 4 -12.05 11.00 -1.60
C PRO A 4 -10.73 11.37 -2.28
N ILE A 5 -9.65 10.70 -1.89
CA ILE A 5 -8.32 10.95 -2.44
C ILE A 5 -8.24 10.43 -3.88
N ASN A 6 -7.71 11.24 -4.80
CA ASN A 6 -7.48 10.80 -6.18
C ASN A 6 -6.07 10.22 -6.36
N MET A 7 -5.84 9.57 -7.51
CA MET A 7 -4.59 8.87 -7.79
C MET A 7 -3.35 9.78 -7.69
N HIS A 8 -3.45 10.99 -8.24
CA HIS A 8 -2.36 11.94 -8.23
C HIS A 8 -2.02 12.40 -6.80
N ALA A 9 -3.04 12.72 -6.01
CA ALA A 9 -2.89 13.12 -4.62
C ALA A 9 -2.29 11.99 -3.76
N ALA A 10 -2.74 10.75 -3.95
CA ALA A 10 -2.21 9.59 -3.23
C ALA A 10 -0.73 9.35 -3.54
N ARG A 11 -0.34 9.39 -4.83
CA ARG A 11 1.07 9.24 -5.24
C ARG A 11 1.93 10.38 -4.72
N THR A 12 1.43 11.61 -4.77
CA THR A 12 2.13 12.77 -4.21
C THR A 12 2.33 12.63 -2.69
N ALA A 13 1.33 12.13 -1.95
CA ALA A 13 1.45 11.87 -0.52
C ALA A 13 2.54 10.82 -0.23
N LEU A 14 2.50 9.67 -0.93
CA LEU A 14 3.50 8.60 -0.79
C LEU A 14 4.92 9.01 -1.20
N ASN A 15 5.07 10.06 -2.02
CA ASN A 15 6.38 10.59 -2.38
C ASN A 15 6.90 11.62 -1.38
N ARG A 16 6.01 12.29 -0.63
CA ARG A 16 6.36 13.34 0.34
C ARG A 16 6.62 12.80 1.73
N ASP A 17 5.96 11.71 2.10
CA ASP A 17 6.02 11.13 3.45
C ASP A 17 6.56 9.69 3.38
N PRO A 18 7.83 9.48 3.76
CA PRO A 18 8.45 8.15 3.79
C PRO A 18 7.81 7.18 4.77
N GLU A 19 7.27 7.66 5.89
CA GLU A 19 6.63 6.82 6.91
C GLU A 19 5.27 6.32 6.39
N LEU A 20 4.48 7.22 5.81
CA LEU A 20 3.25 6.84 5.10
C LEU A 20 3.55 5.85 3.98
N ARG A 21 4.62 6.08 3.21
CA ARG A 21 5.02 5.18 2.13
C ARG A 21 5.35 3.78 2.65
N GLN A 22 6.12 3.70 3.73
CA GLN A 22 6.49 2.43 4.34
C GLN A 22 5.26 1.70 4.87
N TRP A 23 4.36 2.41 5.55
CA TRP A 23 3.11 1.83 6.04
C TRP A 23 2.24 1.30 4.89
N ALA A 24 2.07 2.10 3.84
CA ALA A 24 1.29 1.72 2.66
C ALA A 24 1.87 0.48 1.96
N GLU A 25 3.20 0.40 1.86
CA GLU A 25 3.87 -0.78 1.31
C GLU A 25 3.60 -2.04 2.14
N GLN A 26 3.69 -1.96 3.48
CA GLN A 26 3.41 -3.10 4.35
C GLN A 26 1.93 -3.51 4.33
N TRP A 27 1.03 -2.54 4.26
CA TRP A 27 -0.40 -2.78 4.15
C TRP A 27 -0.74 -3.49 2.82
N LEU A 28 -0.18 -3.02 1.70
CA LEU A 28 -0.36 -3.66 0.39
C LEU A 28 0.26 -5.06 0.34
N LYS A 29 1.46 -5.25 0.92
CA LYS A 29 2.06 -6.58 1.07
C LYS A 29 1.15 -7.55 1.82
N SER A 30 0.56 -7.09 2.93
CA SER A 30 -0.35 -7.90 3.74
C SER A 30 -1.58 -8.32 2.95
N LYS A 31 -2.17 -7.40 2.17
CA LYS A 31 -3.29 -7.71 1.28
C LYS A 31 -2.92 -8.68 0.16
N GLU A 32 -1.78 -8.47 -0.47
CA GLU A 32 -1.29 -9.33 -1.55
C GLU A 32 -1.10 -10.77 -1.07
N ARG A 33 -0.49 -10.90 0.11
CA ARG A 33 -0.25 -12.18 0.74
C ARG A 33 -1.55 -12.90 1.13
N ALA A 34 -2.52 -12.17 1.66
CA ALA A 34 -3.82 -12.73 2.02
C ALA A 34 -4.67 -13.11 0.79
N GLY A 35 -4.58 -12.35 -0.31
CA GLY A 35 -5.49 -12.47 -1.44
C GLY A 35 -5.01 -13.39 -2.56
N GLN A 36 -3.72 -13.40 -2.88
CA GLN A 36 -3.24 -14.06 -4.10
C GLN A 36 -2.27 -15.20 -3.83
N GLN A 37 -1.52 -15.17 -2.72
CA GLN A 37 -0.36 -16.07 -2.54
C GLN A 37 -0.14 -16.52 -1.08
N PRO A 38 -1.13 -17.15 -0.43
CA PRO A 38 -0.99 -17.60 0.96
C PRO A 38 0.03 -18.75 1.13
N ALA A 39 0.38 -19.44 0.04
CA ALA A 39 1.25 -20.61 0.06
C ALA A 39 2.75 -20.29 -0.10
N MET A 40 3.11 -19.03 -0.40
CA MET A 40 4.51 -18.65 -0.54
C MET A 40 5.19 -18.51 0.83
N THR A 41 6.43 -18.99 0.88
CA THR A 41 7.35 -18.66 1.98
C THR A 41 7.65 -17.16 2.01
N ASP A 42 8.18 -16.66 3.12
CA ASP A 42 8.54 -15.25 3.26
C ASP A 42 9.54 -14.80 2.18
N GLU A 43 10.55 -15.62 1.88
CA GLU A 43 11.58 -15.31 0.89
C GLU A 43 11.05 -15.28 -0.53
N GLU A 44 10.16 -16.22 -0.89
CA GLU A 44 9.49 -16.23 -2.19
C GLU A 44 8.57 -15.02 -2.35
N PHE A 45 7.84 -14.66 -1.30
CA PHE A 45 6.97 -13.49 -1.31
C PHE A 45 7.76 -12.18 -1.46
N GLU A 46 8.87 -12.01 -0.73
CA GLU A 46 9.70 -10.83 -0.86
C GLU A 46 10.31 -10.72 -2.27
N LYS A 47 10.74 -11.84 -2.84
CA LYS A 47 11.20 -11.87 -4.24
C LYS A 47 10.08 -11.51 -5.20
N HIS A 48 8.89 -12.08 -5.03
CA HIS A 48 7.71 -11.77 -5.84
C HIS A 48 7.38 -10.27 -5.76
N TRP A 49 7.29 -9.73 -4.55
CA TRP A 49 6.99 -8.32 -4.29
C TRP A 49 7.99 -7.38 -4.98
N LEU A 50 9.29 -7.67 -4.91
CA LEU A 50 10.32 -6.86 -5.55
C LEU A 50 10.09 -6.69 -7.06
N TYR A 51 9.57 -7.70 -7.74
CA TYR A 51 9.30 -7.64 -9.19
C TYR A 51 7.98 -6.97 -9.54
N VAL A 52 7.00 -6.92 -8.62
CA VAL A 52 5.68 -6.30 -8.84
C VAL A 52 5.60 -4.87 -8.28
N ARG A 53 6.59 -4.45 -7.46
CA ARG A 53 6.62 -3.22 -6.67
C ARG A 53 6.17 -1.94 -7.41
N PRO A 54 6.61 -1.65 -8.66
CA PRO A 54 6.22 -0.42 -9.34
C PRO A 54 4.73 -0.38 -9.67
N GLU A 55 4.13 -1.51 -10.01
CA GLU A 55 2.73 -1.60 -10.42
C GLU A 55 1.85 -1.59 -9.18
N ARG A 56 2.14 -2.46 -8.20
CA ARG A 56 1.29 -2.61 -7.01
C ARG A 56 1.24 -1.38 -6.13
N MET A 57 2.38 -0.71 -5.93
CA MET A 57 2.42 0.55 -5.17
C MET A 57 1.66 1.68 -5.87
N HIS A 58 1.61 1.70 -7.19
CA HIS A 58 0.89 2.73 -7.93
C HIS A 58 -0.61 2.42 -8.02
N GLU A 59 -0.98 1.18 -8.30
CA GLU A 59 -2.38 0.72 -8.36
C GLU A 59 -3.06 0.85 -7.00
N GLY A 60 -2.38 0.39 -5.95
CA GLY A 60 -2.90 0.37 -4.58
C GLY A 60 -2.80 1.71 -3.84
N ALA A 61 -2.21 2.75 -4.44
CA ALA A 61 -1.90 3.97 -3.70
C ALA A 61 -3.13 4.72 -3.17
N VAL A 62 -4.24 4.78 -3.93
CA VAL A 62 -5.48 5.40 -3.43
C VAL A 62 -6.00 4.65 -2.22
N GLU A 63 -6.07 3.32 -2.33
CA GLU A 63 -6.62 2.46 -1.30
C GLU A 63 -5.78 2.48 -0.03
N ALA A 64 -4.45 2.36 -0.17
CA ALA A 64 -3.54 2.36 0.96
C ALA A 64 -3.53 3.70 1.69
N VAL A 65 -3.54 4.84 0.98
CA VAL A 65 -3.58 6.15 1.64
C VAL A 65 -4.93 6.40 2.30
N ALA A 66 -6.04 5.94 1.71
CA ALA A 66 -7.35 6.02 2.35
C ALA A 66 -7.38 5.20 3.66
N ALA A 67 -6.90 3.95 3.62
CA ALA A 67 -6.82 3.09 4.81
C ALA A 67 -5.93 3.68 5.91
N TYR A 68 -4.82 4.34 5.55
CA TYR A 68 -3.99 5.03 6.52
C TYR A 68 -4.73 6.17 7.21
N ARG A 69 -5.46 6.98 6.44
CA ARG A 69 -6.25 8.10 6.96
C ARG A 69 -7.32 7.62 7.93
N GLU A 70 -8.08 6.60 7.55
CA GLU A 70 -9.08 5.97 8.42
C GLU A 70 -8.45 5.51 9.74
N ARG A 71 -7.33 4.78 9.68
CA ARG A 71 -6.58 4.36 10.87
C ARG A 71 -6.17 5.53 11.76
N THR A 72 -5.72 6.65 11.18
CA THR A 72 -5.28 7.83 11.95
C THR A 72 -6.43 8.68 12.47
N GLU A 73 -7.62 8.60 11.87
CA GLU A 73 -8.81 9.32 12.32
C GLU A 73 -9.53 8.56 13.46
N GLU A 74 -9.35 7.24 13.55
CA GLU A 74 -9.91 6.38 14.60
C GLU A 74 -9.05 6.32 15.88
N HIS A 75 -7.87 6.94 15.89
CA HIS A 75 -6.90 6.95 16.99
C HIS A 75 -6.65 8.36 17.53
#